data_AF-A0A1U7NJQ1-F1
#
_entry.id   AF-A0A1U7NJQ1-F1
#
_cell.length_a   1.000
_cell.length_b   1.000
_cell.length_c   1.000
_cell.angle_alpha   90.00
_cell.angle_beta   90.00
_cell.angle_gamma   90.00
#
_symmetry.space_group_name_H-M   'P 1'
#
loop_
_entity.id
_entity.type
_entity.pdbx_description
1 polymer ?
#
loop_
_entity_poly.entity_id
_entity_poly.type
_entity_poly.pdbx_seq_one_letter_code
_entity_poly.pdbx_strand_id
1 'polypeptide(L)'
;MNKKDFEANLKKAIGQTEYGDEVVADLVEHYESTGKYAQNSKDRIDDRIGSLKGWEKRHKENGDEKAAQVEADKIALLEKALKVVEDMEK
;
A
#
# COMPACT_ATOMS: atom_id res chain seq x y z
N MET A 1 -14.53 12.27 1.09
CA MET A 1 -14.59 11.80 -0.31
C MET A 1 -15.57 10.62 -0.40
N ASN A 2 -16.08 10.23 -1.57
CA ASN A 2 -16.85 8.98 -1.71
C ASN A 2 -15.93 7.82 -2.15
N LYS A 3 -16.38 6.58 -1.98
CA LYS A 3 -15.61 5.36 -2.31
C LYS A 3 -15.12 5.32 -3.78
N LYS A 4 -15.88 5.88 -4.73
CA LYS A 4 -15.50 5.90 -6.16
C LYS A 4 -14.33 6.84 -6.43
N ASP A 5 -14.37 8.03 -5.85
CA ASP A 5 -13.28 9.01 -6.00
C ASP A 5 -12.01 8.50 -5.32
N PHE A 6 -12.14 7.81 -4.18
CA PHE A 6 -11.02 7.13 -3.51
C PHE A 6 -10.37 6.07 -4.40
N GLU A 7 -11.17 5.15 -4.94
CA GLU A 7 -10.71 4.12 -5.88
C GLU A 7 -10.04 4.74 -7.12
N ALA A 8 -10.66 5.75 -7.73
CA ALA A 8 -10.14 6.38 -8.95
C ALA A 8 -8.76 7.04 -8.73
N ASN A 9 -8.59 7.74 -7.61
CA ASN A 9 -7.32 8.37 -7.28
C ASN A 9 -6.22 7.35 -6.96
N LEU A 10 -6.55 6.26 -6.26
CA LEU A 10 -5.62 5.17 -6.03
C LEU A 10 -5.23 4.47 -7.33
N LYS A 11 -6.19 4.11 -8.20
CA LYS A 11 -5.90 3.48 -9.51
C LYS A 11 -5.00 4.36 -10.36
N LYS A 12 -5.24 5.67 -10.37
CA LYS A 12 -4.38 6.62 -11.09
C LYS A 12 -2.95 6.62 -10.56
N ALA A 13 -2.76 6.47 -9.25
CA ALA A 13 -1.44 6.51 -8.62
C ALA A 13 -0.69 5.17 -8.72
N ILE A 14 -1.39 4.05 -8.59
CA ILE A 14 -0.77 2.73 -8.40
C ILE A 14 -1.37 1.58 -9.23
N GLY A 15 -2.58 1.70 -9.78
CA GLY A 15 -3.32 0.62 -10.47
C GLY A 15 -2.84 0.29 -11.89
N GLN A 16 -1.54 0.41 -12.16
CA GLN A 16 -0.91 0.08 -13.45
C GLN A 16 -0.07 -1.19 -13.36
N THR A 17 -0.09 -1.85 -12.20
CA THR A 17 0.63 -3.08 -11.91
C THR A 17 -0.30 -4.04 -11.19
N GLU A 18 -0.07 -5.34 -11.33
CA GLU A 18 -0.87 -6.38 -10.65
C GLU A 18 -0.88 -6.17 -9.13
N TYR A 19 0.28 -5.89 -8.53
CA TYR A 19 0.37 -5.59 -7.10
C TYR A 19 -0.37 -4.31 -6.72
N GLY A 20 -0.31 -3.27 -7.56
CA GLY A 20 -1.02 -2.04 -7.32
C GLY A 20 -2.54 -2.21 -7.37
N ASP A 21 -3.04 -3.00 -8.32
CA ASP A 21 -4.47 -3.33 -8.39
C ASP A 21 -4.95 -4.13 -7.18
N GLU A 22 -4.14 -5.05 -6.67
CA GLU A 22 -4.42 -5.78 -5.41
C GLU A 22 -4.53 -4.82 -4.22
N VAL A 23 -3.57 -3.89 -4.09
CA VAL A 23 -3.59 -2.87 -3.03
C VAL A 23 -4.83 -1.99 -3.16
N VAL A 24 -5.19 -1.54 -4.37
CA VAL A 24 -6.43 -0.78 -4.56
C VAL A 24 -7.64 -1.58 -4.10
N ALA A 25 -7.75 -2.85 -4.51
CA ALA A 25 -8.89 -3.70 -4.16
C ALA A 25 -9.06 -3.83 -2.63
N ASP A 26 -7.98 -4.11 -1.90
CA ASP A 26 -8.00 -4.22 -0.42
C ASP A 26 -8.41 -2.90 0.24
N LEU A 27 -7.81 -1.78 -0.17
CA LEU A 27 -8.13 -0.48 0.41
C LEU A 27 -9.58 -0.06 0.12
N VAL A 28 -10.09 -0.38 -1.06
CA VAL A 28 -11.48 -0.09 -1.46
C VAL A 28 -12.46 -1.02 -0.73
N GLU A 29 -12.14 -2.29 -0.57
CA GLU A 29 -12.94 -3.24 0.24
C GLU A 29 -13.10 -2.72 1.67
N HIS A 30 -12.03 -2.16 2.23
CA HIS A 30 -11.98 -1.73 3.62
C HIS A 30 -12.22 -0.23 3.86
N TYR A 31 -12.59 0.54 2.83
CA TYR A 31 -12.76 1.99 2.90
C TYR A 31 -13.65 2.50 4.06
N GLU A 32 -14.71 1.77 4.39
CA GLU A 32 -15.65 2.11 5.48
C GLU A 32 -15.56 1.15 6.67
N SER A 33 -14.40 0.49 6.85
CA SER A 33 -14.20 -0.40 7.99
C SER A 33 -14.32 0.39 9.29
N THR A 34 -15.27 -0.02 10.15
CA THR A 34 -15.53 0.63 11.44
C THR A 34 -15.48 -0.39 12.58
N GLY A 35 -15.10 0.05 13.77
CA GLY A 35 -14.99 -0.79 14.96
C GLY A 35 -13.74 -0.48 15.79
N LYS A 36 -13.71 -0.98 17.04
CA LYS A 36 -12.62 -0.71 17.99
C LYS A 36 -11.22 -1.12 17.47
N TYR A 37 -11.18 -2.11 16.59
CA TYR A 37 -9.96 -2.68 16.01
C TYR A 37 -9.96 -2.59 14.48
N ALA A 38 -10.84 -1.78 13.90
CA ALA A 38 -10.84 -1.57 12.46
C ALA A 38 -9.61 -0.74 12.06
N GLN A 39 -8.84 -1.24 11.11
CA GLN A 39 -7.74 -0.49 10.52
C GLN A 39 -8.28 0.43 9.44
N ASN A 40 -7.87 1.70 9.50
CA ASN A 40 -8.11 2.63 8.41
C ASN A 40 -7.15 2.33 7.24
N SER A 41 -7.33 3.03 6.12
CA SER A 41 -6.50 2.85 4.92
C SER A 41 -5.02 3.13 5.18
N LYS A 42 -4.69 4.11 6.02
CA LYS A 42 -3.31 4.46 6.38
C LYS A 42 -2.64 3.34 7.17
N ASP A 43 -3.30 2.83 8.22
CA ASP A 43 -2.80 1.75 9.06
C ASP A 43 -2.47 0.51 8.21
N ARG A 44 -3.34 0.16 7.26
CA ARG A 44 -3.14 -0.97 6.33
C ARG A 44 -1.92 -0.77 5.44
N ILE A 45 -1.71 0.44 4.94
CA ILE A 45 -0.54 0.76 4.11
C ILE A 45 0.74 0.70 4.94
N ASP A 46 0.73 1.31 6.13
CA ASP A 46 1.88 1.34 7.06
C ASP A 46 2.31 -0.08 7.46
N ASP A 47 1.36 -0.97 7.77
CA ASP A 47 1.63 -2.37 8.12
C ASP A 47 2.24 -3.16 6.95
N ARG A 48 1.71 -2.96 5.73
CA ARG A 48 2.26 -3.56 4.51
C ARG A 48 3.69 -3.07 4.27
N ILE A 49 3.95 -1.76 4.39
CA ILE A 49 5.31 -1.18 4.26
C ILE A 49 6.25 -1.77 5.32
N GLY A 50 5.82 -1.85 6.58
CA GLY A 50 6.63 -2.39 7.67
C GLY A 50 7.04 -3.84 7.41
N SER A 51 6.10 -4.67 6.94
CA SER A 51 6.34 -6.07 6.59
C SER A 51 7.34 -6.20 5.42
N LEU A 52 7.17 -5.40 4.37
CA LEU A 52 8.04 -5.42 3.19
C LEU A 52 9.46 -4.94 3.52
N LYS A 53 9.62 -3.91 4.36
CA LYS A 53 10.95 -3.47 4.83
C LYS A 53 11.68 -4.57 5.59
N GLY A 54 10.94 -5.37 6.36
CA GLY A 54 11.49 -6.57 7.03
C GLY A 54 12.00 -7.60 6.03
N TRP A 55 11.23 -7.89 4.98
CA TRP A 55 11.62 -8.84 3.93
C TRP A 55 12.77 -8.31 3.07
N GLU A 56 12.73 -7.06 2.62
CA GLU A 56 13.80 -6.40 1.88
C GLU A 56 15.13 -6.53 2.63
N LYS A 57 15.14 -6.20 3.93
CA LYS A 57 16.32 -6.33 4.78
C LYS A 57 16.83 -7.77 4.81
N ARG A 58 15.94 -8.75 5.02
CA ARG A 58 16.29 -10.17 5.05
C ARG A 58 16.87 -10.66 3.72
N HIS A 59 16.34 -10.21 2.59
CA HIS A 59 16.85 -10.57 1.27
C HIS A 59 18.26 -10.00 1.05
N LYS A 60 18.50 -8.74 1.42
CA LYS A 60 19.85 -8.12 1.39
C LYS A 60 20.85 -8.88 2.27
N GLU A 61 20.45 -9.25 3.49
CA GLU A 61 21.30 -10.03 4.41
C GLU A 61 21.67 -11.42 3.85
N ASN A 62 20.81 -12.00 3.01
CA ASN A 62 21.05 -13.28 2.34
C ASN A 62 21.74 -13.15 0.96
N GLY A 63 22.03 -11.92 0.50
CA GLY A 63 22.61 -11.67 -0.82
C GLY A 63 21.64 -11.86 -2.00
N ASP A 64 20.33 -11.90 -1.75
CA ASP A 64 19.30 -11.99 -2.80
C ASP A 64 18.84 -10.59 -3.22
N GLU A 65 19.70 -9.89 -3.96
CA GLU A 65 19.45 -8.52 -4.41
C GLU A 65 18.21 -8.40 -5.31
N LYS A 66 17.86 -9.46 -6.05
CA LYS A 66 16.67 -9.45 -6.92
C LYS A 66 15.40 -9.44 -6.09
N ALA A 67 15.31 -10.32 -5.09
CA ALA A 67 14.15 -10.33 -4.20
C ALA A 67 14.08 -9.04 -3.36
N ALA A 68 15.22 -8.52 -2.90
CA ALA A 68 15.26 -7.24 -2.21
C ALA A 68 14.71 -6.09 -3.08
N GLN A 69 15.10 -6.03 -4.35
CA GLN A 69 14.59 -5.01 -5.27
C GLN A 69 13.08 -5.14 -5.50
N VAL A 70 12.55 -6.37 -5.60
CA VAL A 70 11.11 -6.60 -5.73
C VAL A 70 10.35 -6.02 -4.53
N GLU A 71 10.85 -6.22 -3.30
CA GLU A 71 10.21 -5.64 -2.13
C GLU A 71 10.35 -4.11 -2.08
N ALA A 72 11.51 -3.57 -2.48
CA ALA A 72 11.72 -2.13 -2.61
C ALA A 72 10.76 -1.46 -3.60
N ASP A 73 10.51 -2.10 -4.76
CA ASP A 73 9.58 -1.59 -5.78
C ASP A 73 8.14 -1.56 -5.24
N LYS A 74 7.73 -2.58 -4.48
CA LYS A 74 6.43 -2.61 -3.79
C LYS A 74 6.31 -1.52 -2.72
N ILE A 75 7.37 -1.30 -1.93
CA ILE A 75 7.41 -0.22 -0.93
C ILE A 75 7.21 1.13 -1.60
N ALA A 76 7.95 1.42 -2.68
CA ALA A 76 7.83 2.68 -3.42
C ALA A 76 6.41 2.88 -3.99
N LEU A 77 5.74 1.81 -4.38
CA LEU A 77 4.34 1.86 -4.83
C LEU A 77 3.38 2.16 -3.65
N LEU A 78 3.58 1.53 -2.49
CA LEU A 78 2.79 1.81 -1.29
C LEU A 78 3.00 3.22 -0.74
N GLU A 79 4.20 3.78 -0.84
CA GLU A 79 4.47 5.17 -0.45
C GLU A 79 3.69 6.18 -1.32
N LYS A 80 3.46 5.87 -2.60
CA LYS A 80 2.56 6.66 -3.46
C LYS A 80 1.11 6.54 -2.99
N ALA A 81 0.67 5.33 -2.62
CA ALA A 81 -0.67 5.11 -2.09
C ALA A 81 -0.88 5.85 -0.76
N LEU A 82 0.09 5.80 0.14
CA LEU A 82 0.07 6.51 1.42
C LEU A 82 -0.12 8.01 1.20
N LYS A 83 0.67 8.60 0.29
CA LYS A 83 0.53 10.02 -0.05
C LYS A 83 -0.86 10.36 -0.56
N VAL A 84 -1.46 9.51 -1.38
CA VAL A 84 -2.84 9.69 -1.86
C VAL A 84 -3.83 9.70 -0.69
N VAL A 85 -3.69 8.78 0.26
CA VAL A 85 -4.54 8.74 1.48
C VAL A 85 -4.34 9.99 2.33
N GLU A 86 -3.09 10.38 2.60
CA GLU A 86 -2.77 11.56 3.43
C GLU A 86 -3.23 12.87 2.79
N ASP A 87 -3.13 13.01 1.46
CA ASP A 87 -3.59 14.21 0.75
C ASP A 87 -5.13 14.29 0.68
N MET A 88 -5.84 13.19 0.95
CA MET A 88 -7.31 13.15 1.05
C MET A 88 -7.86 13.39 2.45
N GLU A 89 -7.03 13.24 3.48
CA GLU A 89 -7.38 13.50 4.89
C GLU A 89 -7.17 14.97 5.29
N LYS A 90 -6.51 15.76 4.45
CA LYS A 90 -6.33 17.22 4.60
C LYS A 90 -7.54 17.99 4.09
#